data_AF-A0A2N2UU77-F1
#
_entry.id   AF-A0A2N2UU77-F1
#
_cell.length_a   1.000
_cell.length_b   1.000
_cell.length_c   1.000
_cell.angle_alpha   90.00
_cell.angle_beta   90.00
_cell.angle_gamma   90.00
#
_symmetry.space_group_name_H-M   'P 1'
#
loop_
_entity.id
_entity.type
_entity.pdbx_description
1 polymer ?
#
loop_
_entity_poly.entity_id
_entity_poly.type
_entity_poly.pdbx_seq_one_letter_code
_entity_poly.pdbx_strand_id
1 'polypeptide(L)'
;ALLAQGTGAARDEAFVMFRKIAGPANFYGNLAGEELGQPLTLPPLAAPPLAEERAAAQAHPGLQRTLALFGLDMRVEGVREWNWSLRGMSDRQLLASADLARRNEVWDRAIASAERTRLEHDFSLRYLAPFLDAVVPEVEAQALDAAWVYGLMRQESRFVIQANSAVGARGLMQVMPATARWVAKKIKLASFHPRQIGELETNVRLGTSYLKMVLDALDDQPVLATAAYNAGPGRARRWRGAEPLEGAIYAETIPFAETRDYVKKVMSNTLYYSALLGNRPLSLKARLGVVQPAGSRDEVVADLP
;
A
#
# COMPACT_ATOMS: atom_id res chain seq x y z
N ALA A 1 -17.65 16.38 13.02
CA ALA A 1 -18.92 16.91 13.61
C ALA A 1 -18.66 17.74 14.86
N LEU A 2 -18.16 17.16 15.96
CA LEU A 2 -17.89 17.89 17.22
C LEU A 2 -16.96 19.11 17.04
N LEU A 3 -15.82 18.93 16.34
CA LEU A 3 -14.91 20.04 16.04
C LEU A 3 -15.57 21.17 15.23
N ALA A 4 -16.56 20.87 14.39
CA ALA A 4 -17.26 21.87 13.58
C ALA A 4 -18.24 22.72 14.41
N GLN A 5 -18.60 22.30 15.62
CA GLN A 5 -19.46 23.08 16.52
C GLN A 5 -18.72 24.27 17.16
N GLY A 6 -17.37 24.26 17.17
CA GLY A 6 -16.55 25.39 17.63
C GLY A 6 -16.58 25.69 19.14
N THR A 7 -17.28 24.89 19.95
CA THR A 7 -17.33 25.08 21.41
C THR A 7 -16.18 24.37 22.11
N GLY A 8 -15.75 24.90 23.27
CA GLY A 8 -14.70 24.26 24.09
C GLY A 8 -15.08 22.84 24.52
N ALA A 9 -16.32 22.65 24.99
CA ALA A 9 -16.82 21.35 25.42
C ALA A 9 -16.83 20.30 24.27
N ALA A 10 -17.28 20.67 23.07
CA ALA A 10 -17.27 19.77 21.93
C ALA A 10 -15.84 19.44 21.47
N ARG A 11 -14.90 20.39 21.59
CA ARG A 11 -13.48 20.16 21.30
C ARG A 11 -12.86 19.17 22.29
N ASP A 12 -13.14 19.31 23.58
CA ASP A 12 -12.64 18.40 24.61
C ASP A 12 -13.18 16.98 24.39
N GLU A 13 -14.48 16.86 24.09
CA GLU A 13 -15.12 15.59 23.77
C GLU A 13 -14.47 14.94 22.53
N ALA A 14 -14.24 15.70 21.46
CA ALA A 14 -13.56 15.21 20.26
C ALA A 14 -12.15 14.68 20.58
N PHE A 15 -11.39 15.39 21.41
CA PHE A 15 -10.03 15.00 21.78
C PHE A 15 -10.00 13.73 22.65
N VAL A 16 -11.00 13.54 23.51
CA VAL A 16 -11.18 12.26 24.23
C VAL A 16 -11.43 11.12 23.23
N MET A 17 -12.23 11.32 22.18
CA MET A 17 -12.47 10.30 21.17
C MET A 17 -11.22 10.01 20.34
N PHE A 18 -10.49 11.03 19.88
CA PHE A 18 -9.26 10.83 19.10
C PHE A 18 -8.22 10.05 19.89
N ARG A 19 -8.02 10.34 21.18
CA ARG A 19 -7.05 9.60 22.03
C ARG A 19 -7.35 8.10 22.13
N LYS A 20 -8.61 7.68 21.97
CA LYS A 20 -8.99 6.25 22.02
C LYS A 20 -8.56 5.49 20.77
N ILE A 21 -8.42 6.16 19.64
CA ILE A 21 -8.15 5.54 18.34
C ILE A 21 -6.77 5.90 17.77
N ALA A 22 -6.10 6.93 18.30
CA ALA A 22 -4.74 7.30 17.95
C ALA A 22 -3.72 6.26 18.43
N GLY A 23 -2.60 6.13 17.69
CA GLY A 23 -1.49 5.22 18.02
C GLY A 23 -1.32 4.03 17.07
N PRO A 24 -2.38 3.21 16.81
CA PRO A 24 -2.30 2.13 15.84
C PRO A 24 -1.89 2.60 14.45
N ALA A 25 -1.05 1.80 13.78
CA ALA A 25 -0.50 2.11 12.47
C ALA A 25 -1.50 1.89 11.32
N ASN A 26 -2.63 2.61 11.34
CA ASN A 26 -3.70 2.50 10.36
C ASN A 26 -4.31 3.88 10.03
N PHE A 27 -5.17 3.90 9.01
CA PHE A 27 -5.78 5.12 8.46
C PHE A 27 -6.38 6.06 9.52
N TYR A 28 -7.24 5.56 10.41
CA TYR A 28 -7.89 6.40 11.42
C TYR A 28 -6.98 6.73 12.60
N GLY A 29 -6.10 5.82 12.99
CA GLY A 29 -5.13 6.09 14.05
C GLY A 29 -4.18 7.23 13.66
N ASN A 30 -3.78 7.26 12.39
CA ASN A 30 -2.97 8.34 11.83
C ASN A 30 -3.74 9.67 11.77
N LEU A 31 -4.97 9.68 11.26
CA LEU A 31 -5.81 10.90 11.24
C LEU A 31 -6.09 11.44 12.65
N ALA A 32 -6.41 10.56 13.60
CA ALA A 32 -6.62 10.96 14.98
C ALA A 32 -5.35 11.51 15.65
N GLY A 33 -4.18 10.95 15.33
CA GLY A 33 -2.90 11.50 15.75
C GLY A 33 -2.69 12.93 15.23
N GLU A 34 -2.98 13.17 13.95
CA GLU A 34 -2.88 14.51 13.36
C GLU A 34 -3.82 15.53 14.04
N GLU A 35 -5.07 15.16 14.35
CA GLU A 35 -6.01 16.03 15.08
C GLU A 35 -5.55 16.34 16.51
N LEU A 36 -4.75 15.46 17.12
CA LEU A 36 -4.12 15.67 18.42
C LEU A 36 -2.79 16.45 18.34
N GLY A 37 -2.37 16.87 17.14
CA GLY A 37 -1.08 17.53 16.92
C GLY A 37 0.12 16.58 17.09
N GLN A 38 -0.10 15.27 16.93
CA GLN A 38 0.91 14.23 17.04
C GLN A 38 1.31 13.78 15.63
N PRO A 39 2.36 14.36 15.03
CA PRO A 39 2.82 13.93 13.71
C PRO A 39 3.27 12.46 13.75
N LEU A 40 3.23 11.80 12.59
CA LEU A 40 3.67 10.40 12.48
C LEU A 40 5.08 10.26 13.08
N THR A 41 5.17 9.45 14.13
CA THR A 41 6.44 9.02 14.72
C THR A 41 6.53 7.51 14.58
N LEU A 42 7.58 7.05 13.89
CA LEU A 42 7.86 5.62 13.81
C LEU A 42 8.31 5.14 15.19
N PRO A 43 7.82 3.98 15.67
CA PRO A 43 8.34 3.37 16.88
C PRO A 43 9.86 3.16 16.80
N PRO A 44 10.56 3.13 17.95
CA PRO A 44 11.99 2.87 17.98
C PRO A 44 12.34 1.59 17.21
N LEU A 45 13.35 1.67 16.36
CA LEU A 45 13.84 0.53 15.60
C LEU A 45 14.39 -0.53 16.55
N ALA A 46 13.82 -1.74 16.50
CA ALA A 46 14.32 -2.88 17.22
C ALA A 46 15.77 -3.21 16.81
N ALA A 47 16.57 -3.71 17.75
CA ALA A 47 17.91 -4.18 17.44
C ALA A 47 17.84 -5.30 16.38
N PRO A 48 18.75 -5.34 15.39
CA PRO A 48 18.79 -6.42 14.42
C PRO A 48 18.84 -7.80 15.09
N PRO A 49 18.30 -8.86 14.45
CA PRO A 49 18.42 -10.23 14.96
C PRO A 49 19.88 -10.62 15.22
N LEU A 50 20.14 -11.26 16.36
CA LEU A 50 21.44 -11.81 16.74
C LEU A 50 21.81 -12.99 15.84
N ALA A 51 23.09 -13.38 15.83
CA ALA A 51 23.56 -14.50 15.05
C ALA A 51 22.85 -15.82 15.42
N GLU A 52 22.65 -16.08 16.72
CA GLU A 52 21.91 -17.24 17.21
C GLU A 52 20.42 -17.24 16.80
N GLU A 53 19.75 -16.09 16.83
CA GLU A 53 18.35 -15.95 16.44
C GLU A 53 18.19 -16.18 14.94
N ARG A 54 19.12 -15.65 14.12
CA ARG A 54 19.18 -15.92 12.68
C ARG A 54 19.42 -17.40 12.40
N ALA A 55 20.35 -18.03 13.13
CA ALA A 55 20.65 -19.45 12.98
C ALA A 55 19.44 -20.31 13.37
N ALA A 56 18.74 -19.97 14.45
CA ALA A 56 17.52 -20.66 14.89
C ALA A 56 16.39 -20.53 13.85
N ALA A 57 16.18 -19.34 13.28
CA ALA A 57 15.21 -19.15 12.20
C ALA A 57 15.60 -19.96 10.95
N GLN A 58 16.88 -19.94 10.56
CA GLN A 58 17.39 -20.71 9.43
C GLN A 58 17.22 -22.23 9.62
N ALA A 59 17.35 -22.72 10.85
CA ALA A 59 17.19 -24.13 11.21
C ALA A 59 15.73 -24.54 11.48
N HIS A 60 14.78 -23.60 11.52
CA HIS A 60 13.39 -23.90 11.87
C HIS A 60 12.73 -24.77 10.78
N PRO A 61 12.30 -26.01 11.08
CA PRO A 61 11.84 -26.95 10.05
C PRO A 61 10.67 -26.43 9.20
N GLY A 62 9.71 -25.72 9.81
CA GLY A 62 8.57 -25.16 9.07
C GLY A 62 8.94 -23.97 8.17
N LEU A 63 9.96 -23.19 8.54
CA LEU A 63 10.43 -22.10 7.69
C LEU A 63 11.23 -22.66 6.50
N GLN A 64 12.06 -23.68 6.73
CA GLN A 64 12.75 -24.42 5.66
C GLN A 64 11.77 -25.09 4.69
N ARG A 65 10.74 -25.77 5.21
CA ARG A 65 9.67 -26.36 4.37
C ARG A 65 8.96 -25.30 3.54
N THR A 66 8.68 -24.13 4.11
CA THR A 66 8.09 -23.02 3.35
C THR A 66 8.98 -22.65 2.16
N LEU A 67 10.28 -22.41 2.39
CA LEU A 67 11.20 -22.02 1.31
C LEU A 67 11.29 -23.11 0.23
N ALA A 68 11.31 -24.38 0.62
CA ALA A 68 11.26 -25.49 -0.34
C ALA A 68 9.95 -25.53 -1.14
N LEU A 69 8.80 -25.30 -0.50
CA LEU A 69 7.50 -25.23 -1.19
C LEU A 69 7.44 -24.08 -2.20
N PHE A 70 8.03 -22.92 -1.88
CA PHE A 70 8.13 -21.82 -2.85
C PHE A 70 9.02 -22.17 -4.04
N GLY A 71 10.12 -22.89 -3.84
CA GLY A 71 10.96 -23.39 -4.93
C GLY A 71 10.28 -24.42 -5.85
N LEU A 72 9.15 -24.99 -5.41
CA LEU A 72 8.32 -25.94 -6.18
C LEU A 72 7.05 -25.29 -6.75
N ASP A 73 6.97 -23.95 -6.75
CA ASP A 73 5.77 -23.18 -7.13
C ASP A 73 4.51 -23.50 -6.31
N MET A 74 4.64 -24.16 -5.15
CA MET A 74 3.57 -24.50 -4.22
C MET A 74 3.30 -23.35 -3.25
N ARG A 75 2.97 -22.17 -3.80
CA ARG A 75 2.92 -20.93 -3.03
C ARG A 75 1.82 -20.91 -1.97
N VAL A 76 0.66 -21.51 -2.24
CA VAL A 76 -0.46 -21.54 -1.30
C VAL A 76 -0.10 -22.35 -0.06
N GLU A 77 0.50 -23.51 -0.27
CA GLU A 77 0.97 -24.42 0.78
C GLU A 77 2.10 -23.76 1.58
N GLY A 78 3.09 -23.16 0.90
CA GLY A 78 4.18 -22.44 1.56
C GLY A 78 3.66 -21.30 2.45
N VAL A 79 2.73 -20.48 1.95
CA VAL A 79 2.12 -19.40 2.74
C VAL A 79 1.43 -19.92 4.01
N ARG A 80 0.70 -21.05 3.91
CA ARG A 80 0.05 -21.69 5.06
C ARG A 80 1.06 -22.23 6.06
N GLU A 81 2.11 -22.88 5.58
CA GLU A 81 3.19 -23.44 6.38
C GLU A 81 3.97 -22.35 7.15
N TRP A 82 4.27 -21.23 6.49
CA TRP A 82 4.90 -20.08 7.13
C TRP A 82 4.02 -19.54 8.26
N ASN A 83 2.75 -19.26 7.96
CA ASN A 83 1.81 -18.71 8.93
C ASN A 83 1.60 -19.64 10.13
N TRP A 84 1.60 -20.96 9.89
CA TRP A 84 1.55 -21.97 10.94
C TRP A 84 2.79 -21.91 11.82
N SER A 85 3.97 -21.84 11.20
CA SER A 85 5.27 -21.78 11.86
C SER A 85 5.44 -20.56 12.76
N LEU A 86 4.87 -19.41 12.40
CA LEU A 86 5.00 -18.19 13.19
C LEU A 86 4.19 -18.18 14.50
N ARG A 87 3.32 -19.16 14.76
CA ARG A 87 2.47 -19.12 15.96
C ARG A 87 3.28 -19.38 17.22
N GLY A 88 3.04 -18.55 18.23
CA GLY A 88 3.73 -18.64 19.52
C GLY A 88 5.16 -18.07 19.50
N MET A 89 5.65 -17.60 18.35
CA MET A 89 6.95 -16.93 18.29
C MET A 89 6.95 -15.60 19.04
N SER A 90 8.06 -15.32 19.73
CA SER A 90 8.35 -14.01 20.30
C SER A 90 8.65 -12.97 19.21
N ASP A 91 8.65 -11.69 19.56
CA ASP A 91 9.00 -10.64 18.61
C ASP A 91 10.41 -10.81 18.02
N ARG A 92 11.39 -11.22 18.85
CA ARG A 92 12.75 -11.59 18.38
C ARG A 92 12.74 -12.68 17.32
N GLN A 93 11.97 -13.75 17.54
CA GLN A 93 11.84 -14.86 16.60
C GLN A 93 11.10 -14.43 15.32
N LEU A 94 10.08 -13.57 15.44
CA LEU A 94 9.37 -13.00 14.30
C LEU A 94 10.28 -12.09 13.46
N LEU A 95 11.12 -11.25 14.08
CA LEU A 95 12.10 -10.41 13.39
C LEU A 95 13.19 -11.25 12.73
N ALA A 96 13.69 -12.31 13.37
CA ALA A 96 14.62 -13.24 12.75
C ALA A 96 14.00 -13.99 11.55
N SER A 97 12.73 -14.38 11.66
CA SER A 97 11.98 -14.99 10.56
C SER A 97 11.72 -14.01 9.43
N ALA A 98 11.44 -12.74 9.74
CA ALA A 98 11.28 -11.68 8.76
C ALA A 98 12.59 -11.42 7.99
N ASP A 99 13.73 -11.37 8.70
CA ASP A 99 15.05 -11.25 8.08
C ASP A 99 15.40 -12.46 7.20
N LEU A 100 15.06 -13.68 7.63
CA LEU A 100 15.22 -14.89 6.81
C LEU A 100 14.44 -14.77 5.50
N ALA A 101 13.16 -14.41 5.57
CA ALA A 101 12.32 -14.23 4.37
C ALA A 101 12.88 -13.13 3.45
N ARG A 102 13.30 -11.99 4.01
CA ARG A 102 13.90 -10.88 3.26
C ARG A 102 15.17 -11.32 2.51
N ARG A 103 16.06 -12.07 3.16
CA ARG A 103 17.31 -12.58 2.56
C ARG A 103 17.07 -13.60 1.44
N ASN A 104 15.91 -14.26 1.44
CA ASN A 104 15.48 -15.18 0.38
C ASN A 104 14.50 -14.52 -0.61
N GLU A 105 14.38 -13.19 -0.58
CA GLU A 105 13.51 -12.40 -1.48
C GLU A 105 12.01 -12.77 -1.39
N VAL A 106 11.60 -13.35 -0.27
CA VAL A 106 10.21 -13.68 0.03
C VAL A 106 9.54 -12.51 0.76
N TRP A 107 9.38 -11.41 0.05
CA TRP A 107 9.02 -10.10 0.60
C TRP A 107 7.70 -10.09 1.39
N ASP A 108 6.66 -10.78 0.89
CA ASP A 108 5.36 -10.84 1.55
C ASP A 108 5.43 -11.58 2.89
N ARG A 109 6.28 -12.60 3.00
CA ARG A 109 6.51 -13.32 4.26
C ARG A 109 7.33 -12.49 5.24
N ALA A 110 8.30 -11.72 4.75
CA ALA A 110 9.06 -10.79 5.59
C ALA A 110 8.13 -9.74 6.22
N ILE A 111 7.26 -9.12 5.42
CA ILE A 111 6.24 -8.17 5.90
C ILE A 111 5.29 -8.85 6.89
N ALA A 112 4.75 -10.02 6.54
CA ALA A 112 3.79 -10.73 7.38
C ALA A 112 4.36 -11.13 8.74
N SER A 113 5.65 -11.50 8.81
CA SER A 113 6.33 -11.77 10.07
C SER A 113 6.51 -10.50 10.91
N ALA A 114 6.98 -9.41 10.29
CA ALA A 114 7.22 -8.14 10.99
C ALA A 114 5.92 -7.46 11.48
N GLU A 115 4.81 -7.60 10.74
CA GLU A 115 3.48 -7.08 11.13
C GLU A 115 2.94 -7.75 12.42
N ARG A 116 3.43 -8.95 12.78
CA ARG A 116 2.94 -9.70 13.94
C ARG A 116 3.61 -9.32 15.26
N THR A 117 4.68 -8.52 15.23
CA THR A 117 5.38 -8.11 16.46
C THR A 117 4.54 -7.15 17.29
N ARG A 118 4.72 -7.15 18.62
CA ARG A 118 3.86 -6.43 19.56
C ARG A 118 4.57 -5.31 20.33
N LEU A 119 5.82 -5.52 20.71
CA LEU A 119 6.64 -4.65 21.53
C LEU A 119 7.91 -4.20 20.79
N GLU A 120 8.56 -5.12 20.07
CA GLU A 120 9.74 -4.80 19.27
C GLU A 120 9.36 -4.63 17.80
N HIS A 121 9.57 -3.44 17.26
CA HIS A 121 9.12 -3.10 15.91
C HIS A 121 10.29 -2.78 14.99
N ASP A 122 10.22 -3.30 13.77
CA ASP A 122 11.06 -2.86 12.67
C ASP A 122 10.16 -2.41 11.52
N PHE A 123 9.97 -1.10 11.40
CA PHE A 123 9.13 -0.52 10.36
C PHE A 123 9.77 -0.62 8.97
N SER A 124 11.09 -0.77 8.87
CA SER A 124 11.77 -1.05 7.60
C SER A 124 11.42 -2.43 7.07
N LEU A 125 11.09 -3.39 7.94
CA LEU A 125 10.58 -4.72 7.57
C LEU A 125 9.05 -4.74 7.35
N ARG A 126 8.27 -3.96 8.12
CA ARG A 126 6.80 -3.85 7.92
C ARG A 126 6.41 -3.15 6.62
N TYR A 127 7.25 -2.21 6.19
CA TYR A 127 7.12 -1.42 4.97
C TYR A 127 8.38 -1.57 4.12
N LEU A 128 8.72 -2.81 3.76
CA LEU A 128 9.81 -3.10 2.84
C LEU A 128 9.64 -2.34 1.53
N ALA A 129 10.75 -1.86 0.97
CA ALA A 129 10.83 -1.25 -0.34
C ALA A 129 11.83 -2.02 -1.22
N PRO A 130 11.51 -3.23 -1.70
CA PRO A 130 12.37 -3.92 -2.66
C PRO A 130 12.38 -3.18 -4.00
N PHE A 131 13.39 -3.45 -4.83
CA PHE A 131 13.49 -2.94 -6.21
C PHE A 131 13.63 -1.42 -6.36
N LEU A 132 14.14 -0.71 -5.35
CA LEU A 132 14.27 0.76 -5.38
C LEU A 132 14.97 1.27 -6.64
N ASP A 133 16.09 0.66 -7.01
CA ASP A 133 16.90 1.06 -8.17
C ASP A 133 16.16 0.92 -9.51
N ALA A 134 15.21 -0.02 -9.60
CA ALA A 134 14.41 -0.24 -10.80
C ALA A 134 13.12 0.59 -10.80
N VAL A 135 12.49 0.78 -9.64
CA VAL A 135 11.15 1.38 -9.52
C VAL A 135 11.22 2.90 -9.39
N VAL A 136 12.09 3.44 -8.52
CA VAL A 136 12.08 4.87 -8.20
C VAL A 136 12.36 5.75 -9.43
N PRO A 137 13.38 5.48 -10.27
CA PRO A 137 13.63 6.31 -11.44
C PRO A 137 12.45 6.36 -12.42
N GLU A 138 11.75 5.24 -12.61
CA GLU A 138 10.58 5.16 -13.48
C GLU A 138 9.37 5.93 -12.92
N VAL A 139 9.18 5.87 -11.61
CA VAL A 139 8.11 6.60 -10.91
C VAL A 139 8.35 8.11 -10.98
N GLU A 140 9.58 8.54 -10.68
CA GLU A 140 9.96 9.96 -10.72
C GLU A 140 9.92 10.54 -12.13
N ALA A 141 10.32 9.76 -13.15
CA ALA A 141 10.21 10.17 -14.55
C ALA A 141 8.78 10.47 -15.00
N GLN A 142 7.77 9.95 -14.28
CA GLN A 142 6.35 10.20 -14.52
C GLN A 142 5.76 11.25 -13.58
N ALA A 143 6.60 11.92 -12.78
CA ALA A 143 6.18 12.89 -11.75
C ALA A 143 5.18 12.30 -10.74
N LEU A 144 5.31 11.02 -10.43
CA LEU A 144 4.53 10.34 -9.39
C LEU A 144 5.32 10.31 -8.06
N ASP A 145 4.58 10.30 -6.96
CA ASP A 145 5.14 10.13 -5.62
C ASP A 145 5.57 8.66 -5.39
N ALA A 146 6.87 8.43 -5.21
CA ALA A 146 7.45 7.10 -4.95
C ALA A 146 6.82 6.43 -3.73
N ALA A 147 6.56 7.17 -2.64
CA ALA A 147 5.94 6.60 -1.46
C ALA A 147 4.51 6.10 -1.74
N TRP A 148 3.80 6.77 -2.65
CA TRP A 148 2.48 6.34 -3.10
C TRP A 148 2.51 5.04 -3.86
N VAL A 149 3.42 4.94 -4.83
CA VAL A 149 3.54 3.78 -5.69
C VAL A 149 3.94 2.56 -4.86
N TYR A 150 4.87 2.72 -3.91
CA TYR A 150 5.19 1.66 -2.95
C TYR A 150 4.00 1.32 -2.04
N GLY A 151 3.25 2.32 -1.57
CA GLY A 151 2.04 2.11 -0.78
C GLY A 151 0.97 1.30 -1.51
N LEU A 152 0.85 1.52 -2.83
CA LEU A 152 0.00 0.78 -3.75
C LEU A 152 0.52 -0.64 -3.99
N MET A 153 1.78 -0.80 -4.39
CA MET A 153 2.41 -2.11 -4.63
C MET A 153 2.35 -3.03 -3.40
N ARG A 154 2.55 -2.46 -2.20
CA ARG A 154 2.39 -3.18 -0.94
C ARG A 154 0.98 -3.73 -0.77
N GLN A 155 -0.03 -2.95 -1.16
CA GLN A 155 -1.42 -3.34 -1.03
C GLN A 155 -1.85 -4.33 -2.12
N GLU A 156 -1.36 -4.16 -3.34
CA GLU A 156 -1.71 -4.99 -4.50
C GLU A 156 -1.10 -6.39 -4.43
N SER A 157 0.20 -6.50 -4.17
CA SER A 157 0.91 -7.77 -4.27
C SER A 157 1.74 -8.15 -3.06
N ARG A 158 1.90 -7.25 -2.08
CA ARG A 158 2.91 -7.38 -1.01
C ARG A 158 4.31 -7.67 -1.60
N PHE A 159 4.60 -7.08 -2.76
CA PHE A 159 5.84 -7.22 -3.52
C PHE A 159 6.10 -8.59 -4.18
N VAL A 160 5.06 -9.41 -4.34
CA VAL A 160 5.16 -10.68 -5.06
C VAL A 160 5.09 -10.42 -6.57
N ILE A 161 6.23 -10.52 -7.26
CA ILE A 161 6.33 -10.27 -8.72
C ILE A 161 5.39 -11.19 -9.51
N GLN A 162 5.24 -12.46 -9.11
CA GLN A 162 4.39 -13.44 -9.80
C GLN A 162 2.93 -13.45 -9.30
N ALA A 163 2.47 -12.40 -8.62
CA ALA A 163 1.12 -12.35 -8.07
C ALA A 163 0.06 -12.41 -9.18
N ASN A 164 -0.95 -13.26 -9.00
CA ASN A 164 -2.12 -13.37 -9.86
C ASN A 164 -3.38 -13.32 -9.00
N SER A 165 -4.30 -12.40 -9.29
CA SER A 165 -5.62 -12.38 -8.63
C SER A 165 -6.57 -13.39 -9.26
N ALA A 166 -7.63 -13.75 -8.53
CA ALA A 166 -8.68 -14.63 -9.03
C ALA A 166 -9.40 -14.08 -10.29
N VAL A 167 -9.43 -12.75 -10.45
CA VAL A 167 -10.04 -12.07 -11.61
C VAL A 167 -9.04 -11.77 -12.73
N GLY A 168 -7.78 -12.18 -12.56
CA GLY A 168 -6.76 -12.16 -13.61
C GLY A 168 -5.84 -10.94 -13.62
N ALA A 169 -5.85 -10.11 -12.57
CA ALA A 169 -4.85 -9.06 -12.37
C ALA A 169 -3.46 -9.67 -12.13
N ARG A 170 -2.40 -9.04 -12.64
CA ARG A 170 -1.06 -9.64 -12.65
C ARG A 170 0.04 -8.71 -12.17
N GLY A 171 1.03 -9.31 -11.53
CA GLY A 171 2.29 -8.69 -11.21
C GLY A 171 2.26 -7.81 -9.97
N LEU A 172 3.35 -7.07 -9.79
CA LEU A 172 3.65 -6.22 -8.65
C LEU A 172 2.60 -5.15 -8.34
N MET A 173 2.03 -4.55 -9.39
CA MET A 173 0.98 -3.53 -9.32
C MET A 173 -0.40 -4.09 -9.70
N GLN A 174 -0.57 -5.41 -9.85
CA GLN A 174 -1.84 -6.06 -10.18
C GLN A 174 -2.57 -5.41 -11.37
N VAL A 175 -1.86 -5.23 -12.48
CA VAL A 175 -2.44 -4.64 -13.70
C VAL A 175 -3.34 -5.67 -14.40
N MET A 176 -4.55 -5.26 -14.78
CA MET A 176 -5.45 -6.09 -15.58
C MET A 176 -4.94 -6.24 -17.02
N PRO A 177 -5.07 -7.42 -17.66
CA PRO A 177 -4.60 -7.62 -19.04
C PRO A 177 -5.21 -6.66 -20.06
N ALA A 178 -6.48 -6.26 -19.87
CA ALA A 178 -7.14 -5.27 -20.73
C ALA A 178 -6.52 -3.88 -20.57
N THR A 179 -6.36 -3.43 -19.32
CA THR A 179 -5.68 -2.17 -18.97
C THR A 179 -4.25 -2.16 -19.51
N ALA A 180 -3.49 -3.23 -19.32
CA ALA A 180 -2.12 -3.35 -19.83
C ALA A 180 -2.03 -3.14 -21.35
N ARG A 181 -2.90 -3.79 -22.15
CA ARG A 181 -2.93 -3.59 -23.60
C ARG A 181 -3.28 -2.16 -23.98
N TRP A 182 -4.25 -1.57 -23.29
CA TRP A 182 -4.68 -0.19 -23.55
C TRP A 182 -3.56 0.81 -23.22
N VAL A 183 -2.93 0.67 -22.05
CA VAL A 183 -1.81 1.52 -21.60
C VAL A 183 -0.61 1.36 -22.52
N ALA A 184 -0.21 0.13 -22.84
CA ALA A 184 0.90 -0.15 -23.76
C ALA A 184 0.72 0.57 -25.10
N LYS A 185 -0.51 0.57 -25.66
CA LYS A 185 -0.83 1.32 -26.88
C LYS A 185 -0.71 2.83 -26.68
N LYS A 186 -1.20 3.37 -25.55
CA LYS A 186 -1.16 4.81 -25.24
C LYS A 186 0.25 5.33 -25.06
N ILE A 187 1.11 4.59 -24.36
CA ILE A 187 2.52 4.96 -24.15
C ILE A 187 3.44 4.54 -25.30
N LYS A 188 2.88 3.95 -26.36
CA LYS A 188 3.62 3.43 -27.54
C LYS A 188 4.73 2.44 -27.13
N LEU A 189 4.44 1.55 -26.19
CA LEU A 189 5.37 0.51 -25.77
C LEU A 189 5.59 -0.47 -26.92
N ALA A 190 6.78 -0.42 -27.53
CA ALA A 190 7.13 -1.24 -28.68
C ALA A 190 7.05 -2.73 -28.35
N SER A 191 6.45 -3.51 -29.27
CA SER A 191 6.42 -4.98 -29.21
C SER A 191 5.84 -5.59 -27.92
N PHE A 192 4.95 -4.87 -27.21
CA PHE A 192 4.32 -5.39 -26.00
C PHE A 192 3.55 -6.69 -26.25
N HIS A 193 3.92 -7.76 -25.53
CA HIS A 193 3.19 -9.02 -25.51
C HIS A 193 2.53 -9.22 -24.13
N PRO A 194 1.27 -9.68 -24.05
CA PRO A 194 0.56 -9.89 -22.77
C PRO A 194 1.24 -10.82 -21.74
N ARG A 195 2.29 -11.54 -22.13
CA ARG A 195 3.07 -12.41 -21.23
C ARG A 195 4.06 -11.59 -20.38
N GLN A 196 4.49 -10.44 -20.90
CA GLN A 196 5.44 -9.54 -20.24
C GLN A 196 4.81 -8.78 -19.08
N ILE A 197 3.49 -8.81 -18.90
CA ILE A 197 2.81 -8.16 -17.76
C ILE A 197 3.27 -8.69 -16.40
N GLY A 198 3.87 -9.89 -16.34
CA GLY A 198 4.47 -10.44 -15.12
C GLY A 198 5.95 -10.09 -14.91
N GLU A 199 6.59 -9.45 -15.89
CA GLU A 199 7.98 -8.99 -15.77
C GLU A 199 8.02 -7.70 -14.95
N LEU A 200 9.00 -7.58 -14.06
CA LEU A 200 9.11 -6.48 -13.08
C LEU A 200 8.99 -5.09 -13.74
N GLU A 201 9.90 -4.77 -14.66
CA GLU A 201 9.96 -3.46 -15.32
C GLU A 201 8.71 -3.18 -16.14
N THR A 202 8.26 -4.15 -16.94
CA THR A 202 7.03 -4.00 -17.75
C THR A 202 5.80 -3.77 -16.87
N ASN A 203 5.67 -4.48 -15.76
CA ASN A 203 4.53 -4.33 -14.85
C ASN A 203 4.53 -2.96 -14.15
N VAL A 204 5.69 -2.53 -13.66
CA VAL A 204 5.85 -1.23 -13.01
C VAL A 204 5.57 -0.11 -14.02
N ARG A 205 6.10 -0.20 -15.23
CA ARG A 205 5.84 0.77 -16.31
C ARG A 205 4.36 0.92 -16.62
N LEU A 206 3.68 -0.21 -16.86
CA LEU A 206 2.26 -0.20 -17.19
C LEU A 206 1.42 0.30 -16.01
N GLY A 207 1.73 -0.13 -14.80
CA GLY A 207 0.98 0.24 -13.61
C GLY A 207 1.15 1.72 -13.24
N THR A 208 2.37 2.25 -13.28
CA THR A 208 2.66 3.67 -13.04
C THR A 208 2.09 4.56 -14.14
N SER A 209 2.21 4.16 -15.41
CA SER A 209 1.60 4.89 -16.53
C SER A 209 0.08 4.95 -16.39
N TYR A 210 -0.56 3.85 -16.01
CA TYR A 210 -1.99 3.85 -15.73
C TYR A 210 -2.33 4.77 -14.55
N LEU A 211 -1.58 4.67 -13.45
CA LEU A 211 -1.79 5.51 -12.27
C LEU A 211 -1.68 7.00 -12.60
N LYS A 212 -0.71 7.39 -13.43
CA LYS A 212 -0.56 8.78 -13.89
C LYS A 212 -1.74 9.22 -14.75
N MET A 213 -2.18 8.39 -15.69
CA MET A 213 -3.33 8.72 -16.55
C MET A 213 -4.62 8.90 -15.75
N VAL A 214 -4.87 8.05 -14.74
CA VAL A 214 -6.06 8.21 -13.88
C VAL A 214 -5.93 9.40 -12.93
N LEU A 215 -4.72 9.73 -12.47
CA LEU A 215 -4.46 10.92 -11.65
C LEU A 215 -4.78 12.20 -12.43
N ASP A 216 -4.25 12.31 -13.65
CA ASP A 216 -4.42 13.49 -14.50
C ASP A 216 -5.88 13.70 -14.91
N ALA A 217 -6.60 12.60 -15.14
CA ALA A 217 -8.02 12.63 -15.48
C ALA A 217 -8.94 12.95 -14.28
N LEU A 218 -8.43 12.88 -13.06
CA LEU A 218 -9.21 13.04 -11.81
C LEU A 218 -8.64 14.17 -10.94
N ASP A 219 -8.35 15.31 -11.58
CA ASP A 219 -7.98 16.58 -10.93
C ASP A 219 -6.73 16.51 -10.04
N ASP A 220 -5.77 15.66 -10.40
CA ASP A 220 -4.53 15.45 -9.63
C ASP A 220 -4.79 15.02 -8.17
N GLN A 221 -5.93 14.37 -7.92
CA GLN A 221 -6.38 14.00 -6.57
C GLN A 221 -6.03 12.54 -6.22
N PRO A 222 -5.01 12.26 -5.37
CA PRO A 222 -4.51 10.90 -5.15
C PRO A 222 -5.53 9.93 -4.56
N VAL A 223 -6.46 10.42 -3.73
CA VAL A 223 -7.52 9.56 -3.15
C VAL A 223 -8.50 9.07 -4.22
N LEU A 224 -8.85 9.91 -5.20
CA LEU A 224 -9.68 9.55 -6.34
C LEU A 224 -8.94 8.59 -7.28
N ALA A 225 -7.70 8.93 -7.63
CA ALA A 225 -6.85 8.09 -8.47
C ALA A 225 -6.64 6.68 -7.89
N THR A 226 -6.49 6.58 -6.56
CA THR A 226 -6.38 5.28 -5.88
C THR A 226 -7.68 4.48 -5.96
N ALA A 227 -8.84 5.13 -5.77
CA ALA A 227 -10.13 4.47 -5.96
C ALA A 227 -10.34 4.03 -7.42
N ALA A 228 -9.92 4.87 -8.37
CA ALA A 228 -10.01 4.62 -9.80
C ALA A 228 -9.12 3.46 -10.25
N TYR A 229 -7.92 3.34 -9.67
CA TYR A 229 -7.00 2.24 -9.96
C TYR A 229 -7.63 0.88 -9.66
N ASN A 230 -8.31 0.76 -8.52
CA ASN A 230 -8.92 -0.48 -8.06
C ASN A 230 -10.31 -0.75 -8.67
N ALA A 231 -11.17 0.27 -8.76
CA ALA A 231 -12.58 0.09 -9.13
C ALA A 231 -12.95 0.61 -10.53
N GLY A 232 -12.01 1.21 -11.24
CA GLY A 232 -12.23 1.86 -12.52
C GLY A 232 -12.52 3.37 -12.37
N PRO A 233 -11.98 4.22 -13.26
CA PRO A 233 -12.12 5.69 -13.17
C PRO A 233 -13.56 6.19 -13.19
N GLY A 234 -14.43 5.57 -13.99
CA GLY A 234 -15.85 5.94 -14.04
C GLY A 234 -16.59 5.72 -12.71
N ARG A 235 -16.19 4.71 -11.91
CA ARG A 235 -16.77 4.49 -10.57
C ARG A 235 -16.26 5.53 -9.58
N ALA A 236 -14.95 5.76 -9.54
CA ALA A 236 -14.35 6.76 -8.66
C ALA A 236 -14.94 8.15 -8.89
N ARG A 237 -15.11 8.54 -10.17
CA ARG A 237 -15.81 9.78 -10.54
C ARG A 237 -17.25 9.82 -10.00
N ARG A 238 -18.03 8.75 -10.18
CA ARG A 238 -19.44 8.68 -9.76
C ARG A 238 -19.61 8.74 -8.24
N TRP A 239 -18.59 8.36 -7.48
CA TRP A 239 -18.64 8.39 -6.01
C TRP A 239 -18.32 9.75 -5.40
N ARG A 240 -18.00 10.76 -6.22
CA ARG A 240 -17.88 12.15 -5.76
C ARG A 240 -19.24 12.67 -5.26
N GLY A 241 -19.19 13.63 -4.35
CA GLY A 241 -20.40 14.32 -3.87
C GLY A 241 -20.89 15.38 -4.85
N ALA A 242 -22.13 15.84 -4.66
CA ALA A 242 -22.65 17.04 -5.33
C ALA A 242 -21.94 18.31 -4.84
N GLU A 243 -21.45 18.29 -3.60
CA GLU A 243 -20.63 19.32 -2.96
C GLU A 243 -19.22 18.79 -2.69
N PRO A 244 -18.22 19.66 -2.48
CA PRO A 244 -16.87 19.24 -2.10
C PRO A 244 -16.88 18.36 -0.84
N LEU A 245 -16.16 17.24 -0.90
CA LEU A 245 -16.05 16.28 0.20
C LEU A 245 -14.62 16.24 0.73
N GLU A 246 -14.44 16.20 2.04
CA GLU A 246 -13.15 15.83 2.62
C GLU A 246 -12.72 14.45 2.08
N GLY A 247 -11.45 14.29 1.70
CA GLY A 247 -10.97 13.04 1.11
C GLY A 247 -11.14 11.82 2.01
N ALA A 248 -11.08 12.00 3.34
CA ALA A 248 -11.39 10.94 4.31
C ALA A 248 -12.87 10.53 4.27
N ILE A 249 -13.78 11.48 4.07
CA ILE A 249 -15.22 11.22 3.91
C ILE A 249 -15.46 10.51 2.59
N TYR A 250 -14.88 10.99 1.48
CA TYR A 250 -14.97 10.30 0.19
C TYR A 250 -14.49 8.85 0.31
N ALA A 251 -13.30 8.62 0.90
CA ALA A 251 -12.78 7.27 1.09
C ALA A 251 -13.74 6.39 1.88
N GLU A 252 -14.38 6.92 2.93
CA GLU A 252 -15.28 6.14 3.78
C GLU A 252 -16.68 5.92 3.19
N THR A 253 -17.10 6.76 2.25
CA THR A 253 -18.40 6.63 1.59
C THR A 253 -18.34 5.86 0.26
N ILE A 254 -17.16 5.40 -0.17
CA ILE A 254 -17.01 4.47 -1.31
C ILE A 254 -17.93 3.26 -1.07
N PRO A 255 -18.90 2.96 -1.97
CA PRO A 255 -19.86 1.88 -1.77
C PRO A 255 -19.24 0.48 -1.70
N PHE A 256 -18.19 0.24 -2.48
CA PHE A 256 -17.53 -1.06 -2.54
C PHE A 256 -16.61 -1.23 -1.32
N ALA A 257 -16.94 -2.18 -0.45
CA ALA A 257 -16.17 -2.42 0.77
C ALA A 257 -14.69 -2.73 0.49
N GLU A 258 -14.42 -3.53 -0.54
CA GLU A 258 -13.06 -3.82 -0.98
C GLU A 258 -12.29 -2.55 -1.36
N THR A 259 -12.87 -1.69 -2.21
CA THR A 259 -12.23 -0.46 -2.66
C THR A 259 -12.09 0.56 -1.53
N ARG A 260 -13.09 0.66 -0.63
CA ARG A 260 -13.03 1.50 0.56
C ARG A 260 -11.85 1.13 1.46
N ASP A 261 -11.68 -0.16 1.74
CA ASP A 261 -10.56 -0.64 2.55
C ASP A 261 -9.22 -0.51 1.81
N TYR A 262 -9.21 -0.74 0.50
CA TYR A 262 -8.05 -0.56 -0.36
C TYR A 262 -7.52 0.87 -0.31
N VAL A 263 -8.37 1.88 -0.54
CA VAL A 263 -7.99 3.29 -0.53
C VAL A 263 -7.39 3.70 0.82
N LYS A 264 -8.06 3.33 1.92
CA LYS A 264 -7.57 3.62 3.28
C LYS A 264 -6.20 2.99 3.54
N LYS A 265 -6.00 1.73 3.11
CA LYS A 265 -4.71 1.03 3.26
C LYS A 265 -3.61 1.65 2.41
N VAL A 266 -3.85 1.97 1.13
CA VAL A 266 -2.85 2.59 0.25
C VAL A 266 -2.42 3.96 0.78
N MET A 267 -3.39 4.80 1.18
CA MET A 267 -3.10 6.12 1.73
C MET A 267 -2.32 6.02 3.04
N SER A 268 -2.71 5.12 3.94
CA SER A 268 -1.96 4.85 5.16
C SER A 268 -0.57 4.28 4.88
N ASN A 269 -0.41 3.35 3.93
CA ASN A 269 0.90 2.81 3.57
C ASN A 269 1.82 3.91 3.04
N THR A 270 1.28 4.83 2.23
CA THR A 270 2.06 5.93 1.66
C THR A 270 2.69 6.81 2.74
N LEU A 271 1.95 7.08 3.82
CA LEU A 271 2.47 7.83 4.97
C LEU A 271 3.75 7.20 5.54
N TYR A 272 3.76 5.87 5.72
CA TYR A 272 4.94 5.15 6.23
C TYR A 272 6.09 5.10 5.22
N TYR A 273 5.79 4.90 3.93
CA TYR A 273 6.83 4.97 2.90
C TYR A 273 7.43 6.36 2.78
N SER A 274 6.65 7.43 2.96
CA SER A 274 7.17 8.79 2.95
C SER A 274 8.15 9.04 4.09
N ALA A 275 7.82 8.54 5.29
CA ALA A 275 8.70 8.64 6.45
C ALA A 275 10.00 7.83 6.24
N LEU A 276 9.93 6.67 5.58
CA LEU A 276 11.08 5.78 5.38
C LEU A 276 11.96 6.17 4.18
N LEU A 277 11.38 6.62 3.07
CA LEU A 277 12.10 6.91 1.82
C LEU A 277 12.52 8.38 1.71
N GLY A 278 11.62 9.31 2.07
CA GLY A 278 11.80 10.74 1.82
C GLY A 278 12.31 11.55 3.02
N ASN A 279 12.43 10.92 4.20
CA ASN A 279 12.75 11.57 5.48
C ASN A 279 11.87 12.80 5.79
N ARG A 280 10.63 12.80 5.26
CA ARG A 280 9.61 13.84 5.52
C ARG A 280 8.26 13.16 5.77
N PRO A 281 7.71 13.23 6.99
CA PRO A 281 6.36 12.74 7.24
C PRO A 281 5.36 13.66 6.51
N LEU A 282 4.63 13.11 5.53
CA LEU A 282 3.48 13.76 4.91
C LEU A 282 2.33 13.82 5.93
N SER A 283 1.48 14.85 5.88
CA SER A 283 0.18 14.77 6.55
C SER A 283 -0.76 13.93 5.69
N LEU A 284 -1.33 12.88 6.27
CA LEU A 284 -2.37 12.07 5.66
C LEU A 284 -3.61 12.92 5.36
N LYS A 285 -4.01 13.82 6.27
CA LYS A 285 -5.14 14.73 6.02
C LYS A 285 -4.88 15.64 4.82
N ALA A 286 -3.70 16.25 4.74
CA ALA A 286 -3.32 17.09 3.61
C ALA A 286 -3.31 16.30 2.29
N ARG A 287 -2.82 15.06 2.33
CA ARG A 287 -2.77 14.17 1.17
C ARG A 287 -4.14 13.72 0.68
N LEU A 288 -5.08 13.50 1.59
CA LEU A 288 -6.47 13.20 1.24
C LEU A 288 -7.18 14.42 0.66
N GLY A 289 -6.83 15.62 1.16
CA GLY A 289 -7.32 16.89 0.64
C GLY A 289 -8.84 16.98 0.60
N VAL A 290 -9.35 17.72 -0.38
CA VAL A 290 -10.78 17.87 -0.66
C VAL A 290 -11.06 17.35 -2.07
N VAL A 291 -11.97 16.41 -2.18
CA VAL A 291 -12.49 15.87 -3.43
C VAL A 291 -13.58 16.80 -3.94
N GLN A 292 -13.33 17.43 -5.09
CA GLN A 292 -14.30 18.31 -5.74
C GLN A 292 -15.42 17.50 -6.41
N PRO A 293 -16.62 18.10 -6.61
CA PRO A 293 -17.67 17.51 -7.43
C PRO A 293 -17.18 17.15 -8.84
N ALA A 294 -17.93 16.29 -9.54
CA ALA A 294 -17.59 15.93 -10.92
C ALA A 294 -17.60 17.16 -11.83
N GLY A 295 -16.56 17.34 -12.64
CA GLY A 295 -16.34 18.51 -13.50
C GLY A 295 -16.10 18.16 -14.97
N SER A 296 -15.85 19.17 -15.81
CA SER A 296 -15.59 18.98 -17.24
C SER A 296 -14.26 18.29 -17.55
N ARG A 297 -13.25 18.40 -16.67
CA ARG A 297 -11.98 17.65 -16.78
C ARG A 297 -12.18 16.13 -16.74
N ASP A 298 -13.30 15.68 -16.17
CA ASP A 298 -13.61 14.25 -16.10
C ASP A 298 -14.13 13.67 -17.45
N GLU A 299 -14.25 14.45 -18.53
CA GLU A 299 -14.65 13.89 -19.84
C GLU A 299 -13.61 12.89 -20.38
N VAL A 300 -12.33 13.09 -20.04
CA VAL A 300 -11.22 12.17 -20.38
C VAL A 300 -11.35 10.82 -19.67
N VAL A 301 -12.12 10.76 -18.57
CA VAL A 301 -12.37 9.52 -17.81
C VAL A 301 -13.10 8.47 -18.64
N ALA A 302 -13.91 8.89 -19.63
CA ALA A 302 -14.67 7.96 -20.46
C ALA A 302 -13.78 7.07 -21.36
N ASP A 303 -12.57 7.52 -21.67
CA ASP A 303 -11.62 6.80 -22.52
C ASP A 303 -10.72 5.82 -21.74
N LEU A 304 -10.76 5.88 -20.40
CA LEU A 304 -9.96 5.02 -19.53
C LEU A 304 -10.64 3.66 -19.29
N PRO A 305 -9.88 2.56 -19.33
CA PRO A 305 -10.40 1.21 -19.14
C PRO A 305 -10.86 0.89 -17.71
#